data_AF-A0A150IX99-F1
#
_entry.id   AF-A0A150IX99-F1
#
_cell.length_a   1.000
_cell.length_b   1.000
_cell.length_c   1.000
_cell.angle_alpha   90.00
_cell.angle_beta   90.00
_cell.angle_gamma   90.00
#
_symmetry.space_group_name_H-M   'P 1'
#
loop_
_entity.id
_entity.type
_entity.pdbx_description
1 polymer ?
#
loop_
_entity_poly.entity_id
_entity_poly.type
_entity_poly.pdbx_seq_one_letter_code
_entity_poly.pdbx_strand_id
1 'polypeptide(L)'
;MPDSNLIPFKVKRSFNLYNKTFEEGKEFQLQFLEVEVLINEGLVDIVPLNAVYYRKMFKEEKESEKVLELDQYFFDYVRISQKYLKDRSNISDSDKKIYNDSASALRNFLIIRAEKILRGLLIENQKIEVHEEELTFISIMGEYISKWIKFRESLIKGEKYEA
;
A
#
# COMPACT_ATOMS: atom_id res chain seq x y z
N MET A 1 -20.81 -2.50 11.79
CA MET A 1 -19.55 -2.11 11.13
C MET A 1 -19.90 -1.77 9.70
N PRO A 2 -19.64 -0.56 9.17
CA PRO A 2 -19.84 -0.32 7.77
C PRO A 2 -18.55 -0.67 7.01
N ASP A 3 -18.68 -1.69 6.15
CA ASP A 3 -17.75 -2.06 5.09
C ASP A 3 -17.53 -0.89 4.14
N SER A 4 -16.53 -0.03 4.38
CA SER A 4 -16.25 1.09 3.48
C SER A 4 -14.95 0.92 2.70
N ASN A 5 -14.82 -0.23 2.01
CA ASN A 5 -13.86 -0.49 0.91
C ASN A 5 -14.12 0.42 -0.33
N LEU A 6 -14.58 1.65 -0.12
CA LEU A 6 -15.15 2.50 -1.15
C LEU A 6 -14.07 3.29 -1.88
N ILE A 7 -13.80 2.92 -3.13
CA ILE A 7 -12.82 3.58 -3.99
C ILE A 7 -13.52 4.62 -4.86
N PRO A 8 -13.03 5.87 -4.91
CA PRO A 8 -13.57 6.88 -5.80
C PRO A 8 -13.25 6.56 -7.26
N PHE A 9 -14.27 6.70 -8.11
CA PHE A 9 -14.15 6.56 -9.56
C PHE A 9 -15.01 7.57 -10.29
N LYS A 10 -14.65 7.87 -11.53
CA LYS A 10 -15.36 8.74 -12.45
C LYS A 10 -15.97 7.93 -13.57
N VAL A 11 -17.25 8.13 -13.83
CA VAL A 11 -17.98 7.37 -14.87
C VAL A 11 -17.60 7.87 -16.26
N LYS A 12 -17.19 6.95 -17.15
CA LYS A 12 -16.90 7.26 -18.57
C LYS A 12 -18.13 7.26 -19.45
N ARG A 13 -19.07 6.36 -19.16
CA ARG A 13 -20.29 6.18 -19.94
C ARG A 13 -21.42 5.82 -19.00
N SER A 14 -22.59 6.41 -19.17
CA SER A 14 -23.70 6.13 -18.26
C SER A 14 -24.07 4.64 -18.26
N PHE A 15 -24.21 4.03 -17.08
CA PHE A 15 -24.59 2.62 -16.91
C PHE A 15 -25.48 2.43 -15.68
N ASN A 16 -26.14 1.27 -15.60
CA ASN A 16 -26.96 0.88 -14.45
C ASN A 16 -26.32 -0.33 -13.76
N LEU A 17 -26.21 -0.30 -12.43
CA LEU A 17 -25.73 -1.41 -11.62
C LEU A 17 -26.60 -1.52 -10.36
N TYR A 18 -27.15 -2.71 -10.07
CA TYR A 18 -27.97 -3.00 -8.89
C TYR A 18 -29.01 -1.92 -8.54
N ASN A 19 -29.80 -1.48 -9.53
CA ASN A 19 -30.83 -0.43 -9.42
C ASN A 19 -30.31 1.01 -9.17
N LYS A 20 -29.01 1.25 -9.34
CA LYS A 20 -28.42 2.59 -9.30
C LYS A 20 -27.94 2.99 -10.70
N THR A 21 -28.30 4.20 -11.12
CA THR A 21 -27.82 4.81 -12.35
C THR A 21 -26.54 5.60 -12.07
N PHE A 22 -25.51 5.31 -12.83
CA PHE A 22 -24.24 6.01 -12.81
C PHE A 22 -24.17 6.89 -14.05
N GLU A 23 -24.18 8.20 -13.84
CA GLU A 23 -24.20 9.16 -14.94
C GLU A 23 -22.78 9.53 -15.37
N GLU A 24 -22.59 9.66 -16.67
CA GLU A 24 -21.33 10.05 -17.30
C GLU A 24 -20.75 11.34 -16.72
N GLY A 25 -19.44 11.34 -16.48
CA GLY A 25 -18.70 12.48 -15.95
C GLY A 25 -18.82 12.71 -14.44
N LYS A 26 -19.75 12.03 -13.74
CA LYS A 26 -19.89 12.12 -12.28
C LYS A 26 -18.92 11.19 -11.55
N GLU A 27 -18.60 11.60 -10.32
CA GLU A 27 -17.76 10.83 -9.39
C GLU A 27 -18.65 10.08 -8.40
N PHE A 28 -18.30 8.82 -8.15
CA PHE A 28 -18.97 7.93 -7.20
C PHE A 28 -17.95 7.11 -6.45
N GLN A 29 -18.41 6.34 -5.46
CA GLN A 29 -17.58 5.38 -4.75
C GLN A 29 -18.29 4.02 -4.67
N LEU A 30 -17.55 2.93 -4.83
CA LEU A 30 -18.01 1.53 -4.76
C LEU A 30 -16.90 0.65 -4.20
N GLN A 31 -17.20 -0.60 -3.84
CA GLN A 31 -16.21 -1.51 -3.28
C GLN A 31 -15.07 -1.81 -4.27
N PHE A 32 -13.88 -2.10 -3.77
CA PHE A 32 -12.69 -2.47 -4.56
C PHE A 32 -13.00 -3.38 -5.75
N LEU A 33 -13.66 -4.52 -5.48
CA LEU A 33 -13.93 -5.55 -6.50
C LEU A 33 -14.88 -5.01 -7.57
N GLU A 34 -15.86 -4.20 -7.17
CA GLU A 34 -16.82 -3.60 -8.09
C GLU A 34 -16.13 -2.57 -8.99
N VAL A 35 -15.31 -1.70 -8.42
CA VAL A 35 -14.55 -0.69 -9.19
C VAL A 35 -13.57 -1.36 -10.14
N GLU A 36 -12.88 -2.42 -9.74
CA GLU A 36 -11.96 -3.16 -10.60
C GLU A 36 -12.68 -3.76 -11.84
N VAL A 37 -13.84 -4.38 -11.64
CA VAL A 37 -14.65 -4.91 -12.74
C VAL A 37 -15.08 -3.77 -13.67
N LEU A 38 -15.57 -2.66 -13.13
CA LEU A 38 -16.01 -1.51 -13.93
C LEU A 38 -14.86 -0.86 -14.74
N ILE A 39 -13.63 -0.87 -14.21
CA ILE A 39 -12.44 -0.42 -14.96
C ILE A 39 -12.17 -1.36 -16.14
N ASN A 40 -12.20 -2.68 -15.92
CA ASN A 40 -11.93 -3.67 -16.96
C ASN A 40 -12.96 -3.63 -18.08
N GLU A 41 -14.23 -3.36 -17.74
CA GLU A 41 -15.32 -3.14 -18.71
C GLU A 41 -15.25 -1.77 -19.41
N GLY A 42 -14.28 -0.92 -19.04
CA GLY A 42 -14.09 0.42 -19.61
C GLY A 42 -15.19 1.42 -19.26
N LEU A 43 -15.97 1.14 -18.21
CA LEU A 43 -17.12 1.95 -17.79
C LEU A 43 -16.72 3.13 -16.90
N VAL A 44 -15.58 3.03 -16.21
CA VAL A 44 -15.11 4.04 -15.27
C VAL A 44 -13.60 4.31 -15.42
N ASP A 45 -13.18 5.50 -15.01
CA ASP A 45 -11.79 5.84 -14.70
C ASP A 45 -11.64 6.00 -13.18
N ILE A 46 -10.42 5.82 -12.68
CA ILE A 46 -10.05 6.23 -11.32
C ILE A 46 -9.12 7.43 -11.38
N VAL A 47 -8.99 8.13 -10.25
CA VAL A 47 -7.91 9.09 -10.04
C VAL A 47 -6.77 8.35 -9.34
N PRO A 48 -5.78 7.80 -10.06
CA PRO A 48 -4.81 6.93 -9.41
C PRO A 48 -3.92 7.70 -8.43
N LEU A 49 -3.54 7.04 -7.34
CA LEU A 49 -2.40 7.46 -6.54
C LEU A 49 -1.15 7.51 -7.42
N ASN A 50 -0.47 8.66 -7.41
CA ASN A 50 0.60 8.97 -8.34
C ASN A 50 1.91 9.35 -7.63
N ALA A 51 2.95 9.62 -8.42
CA ALA A 51 4.28 9.94 -7.90
C ALA A 51 4.29 11.12 -6.90
N VAL A 52 3.44 12.13 -7.10
CA VAL A 52 3.38 13.30 -6.21
C VAL A 52 2.87 12.90 -4.83
N TYR A 53 1.81 12.09 -4.80
CA TYR A 53 1.26 11.57 -3.55
C TYR A 53 2.29 10.73 -2.78
N TYR A 54 2.96 9.78 -3.43
CA TYR A 54 3.96 8.95 -2.76
C TYR A 54 5.21 9.73 -2.30
N ARG A 55 5.62 10.76 -3.03
CA ARG A 55 6.73 11.63 -2.60
C ARG A 55 6.37 12.45 -1.36
N LYS A 56 5.12 12.89 -1.24
CA LYS A 56 4.61 13.54 -0.03
C LYS A 56 4.67 12.57 1.15
N MET A 57 4.11 11.37 0.99
CA MET A 57 4.16 10.30 2.00
C MET A 57 5.61 9.95 2.41
N PHE A 58 6.52 9.82 1.45
CA PHE A 58 7.95 9.58 1.70
C PHE A 58 8.57 10.67 2.58
N LYS A 59 8.26 11.94 2.29
CA LYS A 59 8.77 13.06 3.06
C LYS A 59 8.24 13.03 4.49
N GLU A 60 6.94 12.82 4.66
CA GLU A 60 6.29 12.72 5.98
C GLU A 60 6.84 11.56 6.81
N GLU A 61 7.02 10.38 6.19
CA GLU A 61 7.61 9.21 6.84
C GLU A 61 9.07 9.46 7.28
N LYS A 62 9.84 10.16 6.44
CA LYS A 62 11.26 10.47 6.71
C LYS A 62 11.43 11.50 7.83
N GLU A 63 10.53 12.49 7.93
CA GLU A 63 10.62 13.58 8.91
C GLU A 63 10.05 13.19 10.28
N SER A 64 9.10 12.25 10.31
CA SER A 64 8.52 11.76 11.56
C SER A 64 9.42 10.73 12.25
N GLU A 65 9.45 10.73 13.59
CA GLU A 65 10.05 9.64 14.39
C GLU A 65 9.17 8.38 14.38
N LYS A 66 7.84 8.54 14.41
CA LYS A 66 6.87 7.44 14.40
C LYS A 66 6.52 7.02 12.99
N VAL A 67 6.27 5.73 12.79
CA VAL A 67 5.76 5.19 11.52
C VAL A 67 4.47 5.92 11.14
N LEU A 68 4.38 6.41 9.91
CA LEU A 68 3.20 7.15 9.44
C LEU A 68 1.95 6.26 9.53
N GLU A 69 0.85 6.78 10.04
CA GLU A 69 -0.42 6.06 10.02
C GLU A 69 -0.96 6.01 8.59
N LEU A 70 -1.40 4.84 8.15
CA LEU A 70 -1.97 4.64 6.82
C LEU A 70 -3.48 4.50 6.91
N ASP A 71 -4.18 5.05 5.93
CA ASP A 71 -5.60 4.76 5.75
C ASP A 71 -5.80 3.25 5.63
N GLN A 72 -6.88 2.74 6.22
CA GLN A 72 -7.24 1.31 6.27
C GLN A 72 -7.22 0.60 4.90
N TYR A 73 -7.44 1.34 3.82
CA TYR A 73 -7.53 0.81 2.45
C TYR A 73 -6.40 1.30 1.55
N PHE A 74 -5.33 1.82 2.15
CA PHE A 74 -4.19 2.38 1.42
C PHE A 74 -3.61 1.38 0.42
N PHE A 75 -3.31 0.16 0.86
CA PHE A 75 -2.66 -0.85 0.01
C PHE A 75 -3.56 -1.35 -1.12
N ASP A 76 -4.87 -1.48 -0.86
CA ASP A 76 -5.86 -1.79 -1.89
C ASP A 76 -5.91 -0.71 -2.98
N TYR A 77 -5.92 0.55 -2.56
CA TYR A 77 -5.97 1.66 -3.51
C TYR A 77 -4.65 1.82 -4.29
N VAL A 78 -3.51 1.61 -3.63
CA VAL A 78 -2.19 1.53 -4.28
C VAL A 78 -2.20 0.46 -5.36
N ARG A 79 -2.70 -0.74 -5.06
CA ARG A 79 -2.75 -1.88 -6.00
C ARG A 79 -3.56 -1.55 -7.25
N ILE A 80 -4.79 -1.04 -7.10
CA ILE A 80 -5.62 -0.63 -8.24
C ILE A 80 -4.99 0.53 -9.02
N SER A 81 -4.43 1.53 -8.32
CA SER A 81 -3.77 2.67 -8.97
C SER A 81 -2.60 2.24 -9.83
N GLN A 82 -1.75 1.36 -9.32
CA GLN A 82 -0.60 0.84 -10.08
C GLN A 82 -1.04 -0.04 -11.25
N LYS A 83 -2.08 -0.87 -11.09
CA LYS A 83 -2.64 -1.67 -12.17
C LYS A 83 -3.18 -0.78 -13.29
N TYR A 84 -4.02 0.20 -12.94
CA TYR A 84 -4.58 1.15 -13.90
C TYR A 84 -3.49 1.93 -14.67
N LEU A 85 -2.47 2.44 -13.96
CA LEU A 85 -1.35 3.15 -14.59
C LEU A 85 -0.52 2.23 -15.49
N LYS A 86 -0.30 0.98 -15.09
CA LYS A 86 0.41 -0.03 -15.88
C LYS A 86 -0.35 -0.36 -17.16
N ASP A 87 -1.66 -0.55 -17.08
CA ASP A 87 -2.46 -0.87 -18.27
C ASP A 87 -2.45 0.30 -19.25
N ARG A 88 -2.52 1.54 -18.75
CA ARG A 88 -2.37 2.76 -19.56
C ARG A 88 -0.96 2.97 -20.11
N SER A 89 0.07 2.43 -19.48
CA SER A 89 1.46 2.59 -19.95
C SER A 89 1.71 2.04 -21.36
N ASN A 90 0.82 1.16 -21.84
CA ASN A 90 0.86 0.61 -23.20
C ASN A 90 0.31 1.57 -24.27
N ILE A 91 -0.32 2.68 -23.87
CA ILE A 91 -0.98 3.63 -24.77
C ILE A 91 0.03 4.65 -25.33
N SER A 92 0.91 5.19 -24.49
CA SER A 92 1.86 6.24 -24.89
C SER A 92 3.13 6.25 -24.04
N ASP A 93 4.22 6.80 -24.58
CA ASP A 93 5.47 7.01 -23.84
C ASP A 93 5.28 7.95 -22.63
N SER A 94 4.36 8.91 -22.73
CA SER A 94 3.99 9.77 -21.61
C SER A 94 3.32 8.97 -20.49
N ASP A 95 2.37 8.08 -20.80
CA ASP A 95 1.71 7.23 -19.81
C ASP A 95 2.72 6.25 -19.17
N LYS A 96 3.65 5.71 -19.98
CA LYS A 96 4.75 4.87 -19.50
C LYS A 96 5.64 5.60 -18.51
N LYS A 97 5.97 6.86 -18.77
CA LYS A 97 6.72 7.70 -17.82
C LYS A 97 5.94 7.91 -16.53
N ILE A 98 4.64 8.22 -16.60
CA ILE A 98 3.78 8.42 -15.42
C ILE A 98 3.76 7.16 -14.55
N TYR A 99 3.58 5.98 -15.15
CA TYR A 99 3.63 4.70 -14.43
C TYR A 99 5.01 4.48 -13.77
N ASN A 100 6.11 4.65 -14.51
CA ASN A 100 7.46 4.43 -13.97
C ASN A 100 7.80 5.39 -12.83
N ASP A 101 7.43 6.67 -12.96
CA ASP A 101 7.63 7.67 -11.91
C ASP A 101 6.81 7.34 -10.67
N SER A 102 5.56 6.89 -10.86
CA SER A 102 4.66 6.45 -9.79
C SER A 102 5.22 5.24 -9.06
N ALA A 103 5.60 4.19 -9.79
CA ALA A 103 6.15 2.96 -9.25
C ALA A 103 7.48 3.20 -8.51
N SER A 104 8.34 4.07 -9.03
CA SER A 104 9.61 4.43 -8.38
C SER A 104 9.38 5.21 -7.08
N ALA A 105 8.45 6.16 -7.08
CA ALA A 105 8.10 6.92 -5.87
C ALA A 105 7.48 6.01 -4.79
N LEU A 106 6.57 5.12 -5.18
CA LEU A 106 5.99 4.12 -4.28
C LEU A 106 7.06 3.21 -3.67
N ARG A 107 7.99 2.69 -4.50
CA ARG A 107 9.08 1.84 -4.02
C ARG A 107 9.92 2.56 -2.96
N ASN A 108 10.28 3.82 -3.18
CA ASN A 108 11.05 4.59 -2.23
C ASN A 108 10.30 4.80 -0.91
N PHE A 109 9.00 5.09 -0.97
CA PHE A 109 8.14 5.18 0.21
C PHE A 109 8.11 3.86 1.01
N LEU A 110 7.90 2.74 0.32
CA LEU A 110 7.87 1.42 0.97
C LEU A 110 9.22 1.04 1.59
N ILE A 111 10.35 1.37 0.93
CA ILE A 111 11.68 1.11 1.47
C ILE A 111 11.92 1.87 2.77
N ILE A 112 11.69 3.19 2.79
CA ILE A 112 11.95 3.98 4.00
C ILE A 112 11.05 3.53 5.16
N ARG A 113 9.80 3.19 4.86
CA ARG A 113 8.85 2.67 5.84
C ARG A 113 9.30 1.32 6.40
N ALA A 114 9.73 0.39 5.54
CA ALA A 114 10.25 -0.90 5.96
C ALA A 114 11.51 -0.75 6.83
N GLU A 115 12.45 0.13 6.44
CA GLU A 115 13.64 0.43 7.25
C GLU A 115 13.27 0.93 8.65
N LYS A 116 12.26 1.81 8.73
CA LYS A 116 11.81 2.39 9.99
C LYS A 116 11.10 1.38 10.89
N ILE A 117 10.24 0.54 10.30
CA ILE A 117 9.62 -0.61 10.98
C ILE A 117 10.70 -1.52 11.55
N LEU A 118 11.69 -1.91 10.75
CA LEU A 118 12.79 -2.78 11.20
C LEU A 118 13.66 -2.15 12.28
N ARG A 119 13.98 -0.86 12.18
CA ARG A 119 14.70 -0.13 13.23
C ARG A 119 13.91 -0.11 14.52
N GLY A 120 12.61 0.15 14.46
CA GLY A 120 11.71 0.12 15.62
C GLY A 120 11.76 -1.24 16.32
N LEU A 121 11.69 -2.34 15.56
CA LEU A 121 11.75 -3.70 16.08
C LEU A 121 13.12 -4.10 16.65
N LEU A 122 14.22 -3.57 16.10
CA LEU A 122 15.58 -3.88 16.54
C LEU A 122 16.01 -3.10 17.79
N ILE A 123 15.56 -1.85 17.91
CA ILE A 123 15.99 -0.95 18.99
C ILE A 123 15.31 -1.32 20.30
N GLU A 124 14.05 -1.75 20.26
CA GLU A 124 13.33 -2.26 21.42
C GLU A 124 12.32 -3.31 20.95
N ASN A 125 11.97 -4.27 21.79
CA ASN A 125 10.87 -5.24 21.59
C ASN A 125 9.49 -4.52 21.60
N GLN A 126 9.39 -3.37 20.93
CA GLN A 126 8.28 -2.44 20.96
C GLN A 126 7.12 -2.93 20.11
N LYS A 127 5.92 -2.80 20.66
CA LYS A 127 4.69 -2.86 19.88
C LYS A 127 4.57 -1.56 19.08
N ILE A 128 5.06 -1.58 17.84
CA ILE A 128 4.78 -0.51 16.89
C ILE A 128 3.37 -0.68 16.33
N GLU A 129 2.65 0.42 16.18
CA GLU A 129 1.34 0.45 15.54
C GLU A 129 1.54 0.58 14.03
N VAL A 130 1.09 -0.42 13.27
CA VAL A 130 1.25 -0.51 11.82
C VAL A 130 -0.02 -1.03 11.17
N HIS A 131 -0.08 -0.95 9.84
CA HIS A 131 -1.22 -1.46 9.09
C HIS A 131 -1.35 -2.98 9.19
N GLU A 132 -2.58 -3.51 9.07
CA GLU A 132 -2.86 -4.95 9.21
C GLU A 132 -2.04 -5.83 8.25
N GLU A 133 -1.92 -5.42 6.98
CA GLU A 133 -1.07 -6.11 6.01
C GLU A 133 0.41 -6.18 6.44
N GLU A 134 0.90 -5.16 7.15
CA GLU A 134 2.27 -5.09 7.65
C GLU A 134 2.47 -5.97 8.90
N LEU A 135 1.41 -6.26 9.66
CA LEU A 135 1.48 -7.14 10.84
C LEU A 135 1.98 -8.54 10.49
N THR A 136 1.60 -9.06 9.32
CA THR A 136 2.09 -10.38 8.86
C THR A 136 3.60 -10.37 8.69
N PHE A 137 4.12 -9.32 8.03
CA PHE A 137 5.56 -9.14 7.85
C PHE A 137 6.28 -8.96 9.19
N ILE A 138 5.73 -8.14 10.09
CA ILE A 138 6.29 -7.94 11.43
C ILE A 138 6.33 -9.23 12.23
N SER A 139 5.28 -10.05 12.18
CA SER A 139 5.24 -11.33 12.90
C SER A 139 6.39 -12.24 12.47
N ILE A 140 6.61 -12.36 11.15
CA ILE A 140 7.71 -13.16 10.59
C ILE A 140 9.06 -12.57 11.03
N MET A 141 9.25 -11.25 10.91
CA MET A 141 10.49 -10.60 11.32
C MET A 141 10.74 -10.71 12.82
N GLY A 142 9.71 -10.61 13.65
CA GLY A 142 9.78 -10.79 15.10
C GLY A 142 10.22 -12.20 15.50
N GLU A 143 9.80 -13.23 14.75
CA GLU A 143 10.32 -14.59 14.92
C GLU A 143 11.82 -14.66 14.63
N TYR A 144 12.28 -14.08 13.52
CA TYR A 144 13.70 -14.04 13.17
C TYR A 144 14.54 -13.23 14.16
N ILE A 145 14.04 -12.08 14.63
CA ILE A 145 14.71 -11.27 15.65
C ILE A 145 14.78 -12.04 16.97
N SER A 146 13.71 -12.74 17.36
CA SER A 146 13.71 -13.57 18.57
C SER A 146 14.72 -14.72 18.49
N LYS A 147 14.80 -15.41 17.33
CA LYS A 147 15.85 -16.41 17.05
C LYS A 147 17.24 -15.81 17.16
N TRP A 148 17.45 -14.62 16.59
CA TRP A 148 18.72 -13.89 16.67
C TRP A 148 19.11 -13.51 18.11
N ILE A 149 18.16 -13.03 18.92
CA ILE A 149 18.39 -12.71 20.33
C ILE A 149 18.80 -13.96 21.10
N LYS A 150 18.07 -15.07 20.95
CA LYS A 150 18.39 -16.35 21.58
C LYS A 150 19.77 -16.86 21.16
N PHE A 151 20.10 -16.76 19.87
CA PHE A 151 21.41 -17.11 19.34
C PHE A 151 22.52 -16.25 19.96
N ARG A 152 22.33 -14.93 20.03
CA ARG A 152 23.29 -14.03 20.67
C ARG A 152 23.47 -14.36 22.15
N GLU A 153 22.40 -14.67 22.87
CA GLU A 153 22.46 -15.06 24.28
C GLU A 153 23.18 -16.40 24.47
N SER A 154 22.94 -17.40 23.62
CA SER A 154 23.64 -18.67 23.70
C SER A 154 25.14 -18.49 23.45
N LEU A 155 25.53 -17.62 22.51
CA LEU A 155 26.93 -17.25 22.31
C LEU A 155 27.56 -16.62 23.56
N ILE A 156 26.87 -15.68 24.21
CA ILE A 156 27.35 -15.03 25.44
C ILE A 156 27.50 -16.04 26.59
N LYS A 157 26.57 -16.99 26.69
CA LYS A 157 26.56 -18.04 27.73
C LYS A 157 27.50 -19.21 27.45
N GLY A 158 28.08 -19.28 26.24
CA GLY A 158 28.89 -20.43 25.80
C GLY A 158 28.05 -21.70 25.59
N GLU A 159 26.73 -21.55 25.39
CA GLU A 159 25.79 -22.65 25.18
C GLU A 159 25.63 -22.96 23.69
N LYS A 160 25.33 -24.22 23.38
CA LYS A 160 25.03 -24.63 22.00
C LYS A 160 23.64 -24.10 21.62
N TYR A 161 23.55 -23.38 20.50
CA TYR A 161 22.27 -22.89 19.98
C TYR A 161 21.47 -24.04 19.35
N GLU A 162 20.22 -24.22 19.79
CA GLU A 162 19.24 -25.12 19.18
C GLU A 162 18.15 -24.26 18.52
N ALA A 163 17.98 -24.44 17.20
CA ALA A 163 17.18 -23.58 16.31
C ALA A 163 15.70 -23.97 16.25
#